data_AF-A0A2K6A2J1-F1
#
_entry.id   AF-A0A2K6A2J1-F1
#
_cell.length_a   1.000
_cell.length_b   1.000
_cell.length_c   1.000
_cell.angle_alpha   90.00
_cell.angle_beta   90.00
_cell.angle_gamma   90.00
#
_symmetry.space_group_name_H-M   'P 1'
#
loop_
_entity.id
_entity.type
_entity.pdbx_description
1 polymer ?
#
loop_
_entity_poly.entity_id
_entity_poly.type
_entity_poly.pdbx_seq_one_letter_code
_entity_poly.pdbx_strand_id
1 'polypeptide(L)'
;MPLKRNNSKYPPLELPSFYMTPSHRQVVFEGDSLPFQCMASYIDQDMQVLWYQDGRIVETDESQGIFVEKNMIHNCSLIASALTISNIQAGSTGNWGCHVQTKRGNNTRTVDIVVLESSAQYCPPERVVNNKGDFRWPRTLAGITAYLQCTRNTHGSGIYPGNPQDERKAWRRCDRGGFWADDDYSRCQYANDVTRVLYMFNQMPLNLTNAVATARQLLAYTVEAANFSDKMDVIFVAEMIEKFGRFTKEEKSKEYSPNIALEAYVIKATGFTGMTCTVFQKVAASDRTGLSDYGRRDPDGNLDKQLSFKCNVSNTFSSLALKGKFW
;
A
#
# COMPACT_ATOMS: atom_id res chain seq x y z
N MET A 1 -11.10 33.39 58.88
CA MET A 1 -10.08 32.34 58.79
C MET A 1 -9.31 32.53 57.49
N PRO A 2 -8.04 32.96 57.49
CA PRO A 2 -7.27 33.10 56.26
C PRO A 2 -6.66 31.75 55.85
N LEU A 3 -6.79 31.43 54.57
CA LEU A 3 -6.17 30.29 53.89
C LEU A 3 -4.63 30.40 53.98
N LYS A 4 -3.99 29.38 54.57
CA LYS A 4 -2.53 29.23 54.55
C LYS A 4 -2.06 29.07 53.10
N ARG A 5 -1.34 30.07 52.58
CA ARG A 5 -0.50 29.91 51.39
C ARG A 5 0.60 28.90 51.72
N ASN A 6 0.58 27.75 51.07
CA ASN A 6 1.75 26.87 51.01
C ASN A 6 2.84 27.61 50.23
N ASN A 7 3.82 28.15 50.94
CA ASN A 7 5.06 28.65 50.34
C ASN A 7 5.94 27.45 49.98
N SER A 8 5.90 27.03 48.71
CA SER A 8 6.98 26.26 48.09
C SER A 8 8.21 27.17 48.06
N LYS A 9 9.12 27.03 49.04
CA LYS A 9 10.19 28.01 49.34
C LYS A 9 11.39 27.97 48.38
N TYR A 10 11.38 27.16 47.32
CA TYR A 10 12.50 27.07 46.38
C TYR A 10 12.02 26.88 44.94
N PRO A 11 12.72 27.44 43.94
CA PRO A 11 12.47 27.13 42.54
C PRO A 11 12.67 25.63 42.27
N PRO A 12 11.95 25.04 41.29
CA PRO A 12 12.11 23.65 40.92
C PRO A 12 13.56 23.34 40.55
N LEU A 13 14.02 22.11 40.85
CA LEU A 13 15.36 21.67 40.52
C LEU A 13 15.51 21.65 39.00
N GLU A 14 16.29 22.57 38.45
CA GLU A 14 16.65 22.59 37.04
C GLU A 14 18.06 22.00 36.87
N LEU A 15 18.19 21.01 36.01
CA LEU A 15 19.46 20.37 35.68
C LEU A 15 19.89 20.84 34.29
N PRO A 16 20.95 21.66 34.14
CA PRO A 16 21.39 22.20 32.86
C PRO A 16 21.68 21.12 31.80
N SER A 17 22.18 19.97 32.25
CA SER A 17 22.33 18.77 31.43
C SER A 17 21.65 17.62 32.15
N PHE A 18 20.71 16.97 31.47
CA PHE A 18 20.10 15.73 31.93
C PHE A 18 19.65 14.94 30.71
N TYR A 19 20.27 13.78 30.48
CA TYR A 19 19.97 12.93 29.34
C TYR A 19 20.12 11.46 29.72
N MET A 20 19.39 10.63 28.98
CA MET A 20 19.33 9.19 29.16
C MET A 20 19.38 8.53 27.78
N THR A 21 20.18 7.48 27.66
CA THR A 21 20.29 6.65 26.47
C THR A 21 19.86 5.23 26.86
N PRO A 22 18.96 4.57 26.12
CA PRO A 22 18.17 5.12 25.02
C PRO A 22 17.17 6.20 25.47
N SER A 23 16.92 7.18 24.60
CA SER A 23 16.02 8.33 24.85
C SER A 23 14.65 8.19 24.19
N HIS A 24 14.46 7.19 23.34
CA HIS A 24 13.26 6.95 22.57
C HIS A 24 12.82 5.49 22.74
N ARG A 25 11.53 5.21 22.52
CA ARG A 25 10.97 3.87 22.62
C ARG A 25 11.82 2.83 21.87
N GLN A 26 12.13 1.72 22.52
CA GLN A 26 12.94 0.64 21.96
C GLN A 26 12.10 -0.61 21.71
N VAL A 27 12.45 -1.34 20.66
CA VAL A 27 12.00 -2.71 20.41
C VAL A 27 13.25 -3.57 20.31
N VAL A 28 13.33 -4.59 21.15
CA VAL A 28 14.50 -5.47 21.28
C VAL A 28 14.04 -6.92 21.29
N PHE A 29 14.95 -7.85 21.02
CA PHE A 29 14.65 -9.27 21.00
C PHE A 29 15.11 -9.93 22.30
N GLU A 30 14.38 -10.96 22.72
CA GLU A 30 14.80 -11.81 23.83
C GLU A 30 16.23 -12.32 23.62
N GLY A 31 17.07 -12.24 24.65
CA GLY A 31 18.50 -12.58 24.56
C GLY A 31 19.42 -11.41 24.24
N ASP A 32 18.91 -10.28 23.77
CA ASP A 32 19.72 -9.09 23.53
C ASP A 32 20.27 -8.51 24.84
N SER A 33 21.45 -7.90 24.76
CA SER A 33 22.00 -7.07 25.84
C SER A 33 21.61 -5.61 25.62
N LEU A 34 20.95 -5.00 26.60
CA LEU A 34 20.46 -3.62 26.52
C LEU A 34 21.14 -2.72 27.57
N PRO A 35 22.10 -1.88 27.15
CA PRO A 35 22.72 -0.90 28.03
C PRO A 35 21.93 0.40 28.09
N PHE A 36 21.82 0.93 29.30
CA PHE A 36 21.31 2.24 29.61
C PHE A 36 22.42 3.10 30.19
N GLN A 37 22.40 4.39 29.85
CA GLN A 37 23.28 5.37 30.42
C GLN A 37 22.47 6.60 30.81
N CYS A 38 22.69 7.08 32.03
CA CYS A 38 22.09 8.30 32.52
C CYS A 38 23.17 9.27 32.96
N MET A 39 23.08 10.51 32.48
CA MET A 39 24.03 11.56 32.80
C MET A 39 23.30 12.85 33.14
N ALA A 40 23.68 13.45 34.27
CA ALA A 40 23.07 14.67 34.78
C ALA A 40 24.12 15.63 35.34
N SER A 41 23.82 16.94 35.33
CA SER A 41 24.63 17.96 35.99
C SER A 41 24.70 17.71 37.49
N TYR A 42 25.91 17.58 38.02
CA TYR A 42 26.14 17.37 39.44
C TYR A 42 26.12 18.70 40.19
N ILE A 43 25.20 18.87 41.14
CA ILE A 43 24.96 20.16 41.82
C ILE A 43 25.06 20.06 43.35
N ASP A 44 25.00 18.85 43.93
CA ASP A 44 25.04 18.67 45.39
C ASP A 44 25.58 17.27 45.75
N GLN A 45 26.16 17.13 46.94
CA GLN A 45 26.78 15.89 47.42
C GLN A 45 25.76 14.80 47.80
N ASP A 46 24.51 15.20 48.07
CA ASP A 46 23.41 14.28 48.36
C ASP A 46 22.71 13.74 47.10
N MET A 47 23.16 14.16 45.91
CA MET A 47 22.57 13.77 44.64
C MET A 47 22.82 12.30 44.33
N GLN A 48 21.75 11.58 44.00
CA GLN A 48 21.80 10.17 43.62
C GLN A 48 21.05 9.93 42.32
N VAL A 49 21.59 9.03 41.50
CA VAL A 49 20.91 8.49 40.33
C VAL A 49 20.42 7.09 40.67
N LEU A 50 19.13 6.84 40.44
CA LEU A 50 18.44 5.58 40.70
C LEU A 50 17.72 5.10 39.45
N TRP A 51 17.67 3.80 39.25
CA TRP A 51 16.97 3.18 38.13
C TRP A 51 15.61 2.64 38.56
N TYR A 52 14.62 2.77 37.68
CA TYR A 52 13.25 2.32 37.92
C TYR A 52 12.72 1.54 36.72
N GLN A 53 11.92 0.51 37.00
CA GLN A 53 11.08 -0.18 36.03
C GLN A 53 9.64 -0.15 36.55
N ASP A 54 8.72 0.43 35.78
CA ASP A 54 7.29 0.55 36.10
C ASP A 54 7.04 1.09 37.53
N GLY A 55 7.83 2.08 37.93
CA GLY A 55 7.74 2.73 39.24
C GLY A 55 8.37 1.94 40.41
N ARG A 56 9.02 0.81 40.16
CA ARG A 56 9.79 0.05 41.17
C ARG A 56 11.28 0.30 40.98
N ILE A 57 11.99 0.47 42.10
CA ILE A 57 13.45 0.62 42.07
C ILE A 57 14.12 -0.66 41.56
N VAL A 58 15.12 -0.50 40.70
CA VAL A 58 15.91 -1.60 40.13
C VAL A 58 17.31 -1.51 40.71
N GLU A 59 17.74 -2.61 41.32
CA GLU A 59 19.11 -2.82 41.79
C GLU A 59 19.77 -3.92 40.96
N THR A 60 21.09 -4.11 41.16
CA THR A 60 21.82 -5.20 40.52
C THR A 60 21.25 -6.56 40.95
N ASP A 61 20.84 -7.36 39.97
CA ASP A 61 20.33 -8.71 40.14
C ASP A 61 20.98 -9.61 39.09
N GLU A 62 22.02 -10.34 39.50
CA GLU A 62 22.78 -11.25 38.63
C GLU A 62 21.91 -12.39 38.08
N SER A 63 20.86 -12.80 38.80
CA SER A 63 19.97 -13.88 38.36
C SER A 63 19.10 -13.49 37.18
N GLN A 64 18.74 -12.21 37.10
CA GLN A 64 18.02 -11.59 35.99
C GLN A 64 18.97 -10.94 34.96
N GLY A 65 20.28 -11.05 35.17
CA GLY A 65 21.30 -10.45 34.31
C GLY A 65 21.29 -8.91 34.32
N ILE A 66 20.79 -8.30 35.40
CA ILE A 66 20.67 -6.84 35.58
C ILE A 66 21.90 -6.33 36.36
N PHE A 67 22.64 -5.40 35.78
CA PHE A 67 23.84 -4.81 36.38
C PHE A 67 23.71 -3.30 36.48
N VAL A 68 23.64 -2.75 37.69
CA VAL A 68 23.63 -1.31 37.94
C VAL A 68 25.02 -0.86 38.38
N GLU A 69 25.62 0.04 37.62
CA GLU A 69 26.86 0.70 37.98
C GLU A 69 26.60 1.79 39.03
N LYS A 70 27.50 1.87 40.01
CA LYS A 70 27.46 2.92 41.05
C LYS A 70 27.62 4.30 40.41
N ASN A 71 27.00 5.30 41.05
CA ASN A 71 27.11 6.70 40.64
C ASN A 71 28.58 7.14 40.55
N MET A 72 29.00 7.54 39.36
CA MET A 72 30.33 8.07 39.08
C MET A 72 30.25 9.57 38.83
N ILE A 73 31.08 10.34 39.52
CA ILE A 73 31.17 11.79 39.34
C ILE A 73 32.36 12.08 38.43
N HIS A 74 32.10 12.68 37.28
CA HIS A 74 33.12 13.10 36.33
C HIS A 74 33.40 14.60 36.49
N ASN A 75 34.68 14.95 36.69
CA ASN A 75 35.18 16.33 36.70
C ASN A 75 34.41 17.28 37.64
N CYS A 76 33.83 16.75 38.71
CA CYS A 76 32.97 17.47 39.67
C CYS A 76 31.76 18.20 39.06
N SER A 77 31.38 17.90 37.81
CA SER A 77 30.34 18.64 37.06
C SER A 77 29.22 17.76 36.55
N LEU A 78 29.47 16.46 36.39
CA LEU A 78 28.49 15.49 35.90
C LEU A 78 28.46 14.26 36.81
N ILE A 79 27.27 13.76 37.07
CA ILE A 79 27.03 12.46 37.69
C ILE A 79 26.50 11.52 36.62
N ALA A 80 27.07 10.33 36.54
CA ALA A 80 26.72 9.29 35.59
C ALA A 80 26.40 7.98 36.32
N SER A 81 25.43 7.24 35.81
CA SER A 81 25.20 5.85 36.16
C SER A 81 24.81 5.10 34.91
N ALA A 82 25.20 3.84 34.83
CA ALA A 82 24.80 2.92 33.77
C ALA A 82 24.03 1.75 34.37
N LEU A 83 23.08 1.23 33.60
CA LEU A 83 22.35 0.01 33.91
C LEU A 83 22.48 -0.88 32.68
N THR A 84 22.87 -2.14 32.82
CA THR A 84 22.94 -3.08 31.70
C THR A 84 22.10 -4.29 31.99
N ILE A 85 21.19 -4.62 31.09
CA ILE A 85 20.47 -5.90 31.10
C ILE A 85 21.19 -6.80 30.09
N SER A 86 21.93 -7.80 30.58
CA SER A 86 22.81 -8.64 29.75
C SER A 86 22.08 -9.67 28.89
N ASN A 87 20.93 -10.15 29.35
CA ASN A 87 20.08 -11.12 28.67
C ASN A 87 18.61 -10.73 28.88
N ILE A 88 18.08 -9.90 27.99
CA ILE A 88 16.74 -9.33 28.18
C ILE A 88 15.66 -10.41 27.98
N GLN A 89 14.65 -10.38 28.85
CA GLN A 89 13.56 -11.35 28.89
C GLN A 89 12.22 -10.67 28.56
N ALA A 90 11.20 -11.45 28.18
CA ALA A 90 9.87 -10.91 27.88
C ALA A 90 9.31 -10.05 29.04
N GLY A 91 9.57 -10.46 30.29
CA GLY A 91 9.19 -9.75 31.51
C GLY A 91 9.91 -8.41 31.75
N SER A 92 10.97 -8.10 30.98
CA SER A 92 11.64 -6.79 31.03
C SER A 92 10.88 -5.71 30.24
N THR A 93 9.80 -6.06 29.53
CA THR A 93 8.91 -5.09 28.87
C THR A 93 8.28 -4.15 29.89
N GLY A 94 8.37 -2.85 29.66
CA GLY A 94 7.85 -1.84 30.59
C GLY A 94 8.45 -0.46 30.38
N ASN A 95 8.14 0.44 31.31
CA ASN A 95 8.69 1.79 31.37
C ASN A 95 9.94 1.82 32.24
N TRP A 96 11.09 2.07 31.60
CA TRP A 96 12.39 2.15 32.25
C TRP A 96 12.80 3.60 32.47
N GLY A 97 13.25 3.93 33.66
CA GLY A 97 13.49 5.32 34.06
C GLY A 97 14.78 5.53 34.81
N CYS A 98 15.47 6.63 34.50
CA CYS A 98 16.50 7.20 35.34
C CYS A 98 15.89 8.31 36.21
N HIS A 99 16.04 8.17 37.52
CA HIS A 99 15.51 9.07 38.53
C HIS A 99 16.67 9.72 39.28
N VAL A 100 16.82 11.03 39.10
CA VAL A 100 17.79 11.86 39.80
C VAL A 100 17.12 12.43 41.04
N GLN A 101 17.61 12.06 42.23
CA GLN A 101 17.06 12.47 43.52
C GLN A 101 18.03 13.38 44.26
N THR A 102 17.50 14.48 44.81
CA THR A 102 18.23 15.42 45.69
C THR A 102 17.29 15.95 46.77
N LYS A 103 17.80 16.56 47.85
CA LYS A 103 16.96 17.28 48.82
C LYS A 103 16.17 18.46 48.24
N ARG A 104 16.60 19.02 47.10
CA ARG A 104 15.93 20.15 46.44
C ARG A 104 14.79 19.73 45.51
N GLY A 105 14.73 18.45 45.14
CA GLY A 105 13.73 17.92 44.23
C GLY A 105 14.25 16.75 43.41
N ASN A 106 13.35 16.20 42.59
CA ASN A 106 13.61 15.03 41.75
C ASN A 106 13.41 15.39 40.27
N ASN A 107 14.27 14.86 39.40
CA ASN A 107 14.09 14.92 37.96
C ASN A 107 14.16 13.51 37.39
N THR A 108 13.31 13.22 36.40
CA THR A 108 13.16 11.86 35.88
C THR A 108 13.12 11.87 34.36
N ARG A 109 13.74 10.87 33.73
CA ARG A 109 13.58 10.57 32.30
C ARG A 109 13.25 9.10 32.15
N THR A 110 12.31 8.79 31.28
CA THR A 110 11.83 7.43 31.06
C THR A 110 11.76 7.07 29.59
N VAL A 111 11.80 5.78 29.31
CA VAL A 111 11.73 5.18 27.98
C VAL A 111 10.94 3.88 28.04
N ASP A 112 10.06 3.67 27.07
CA ASP A 112 9.32 2.40 26.96
C ASP A 112 10.11 1.39 26.15
N ILE A 113 10.14 0.15 26.63
CA ILE A 113 10.84 -0.95 25.98
C ILE A 113 9.87 -2.09 25.77
N VAL A 114 9.88 -2.62 24.55
CA VAL A 114 9.08 -3.78 24.16
C VAL A 114 10.04 -4.89 23.77
N VAL A 115 9.96 -6.02 24.48
CA VAL A 115 10.78 -7.20 24.19
C VAL A 115 9.96 -8.17 23.36
N LEU A 116 10.47 -8.54 22.19
CA LEU A 116 9.86 -9.56 21.33
C LEU A 116 10.43 -10.93 21.69
N GLU A 117 9.55 -11.86 22.04
CA GLU A 117 9.91 -13.24 22.32
C GLU A 117 10.53 -13.93 21.11
N SER A 118 11.52 -14.79 21.35
CA SER A 118 12.12 -15.65 20.33
C SER A 118 11.11 -16.63 19.71
N SER A 119 10.08 -17.01 20.48
CA SER A 119 8.98 -17.88 20.08
C SER A 119 7.91 -17.18 19.22
N ALA A 120 8.01 -15.85 19.07
CA ALA A 120 7.00 -15.07 18.37
C ALA A 120 6.80 -15.59 16.94
N GLN A 121 5.53 -15.72 16.54
CA GLN A 121 5.17 -16.13 15.19
C GLN A 121 5.41 -14.99 14.21
N TYR A 122 5.90 -15.31 13.02
CA TYR A 122 6.13 -14.33 11.96
C TYR A 122 5.63 -14.87 10.63
N CYS A 123 5.08 -13.96 9.83
CA CYS A 123 4.92 -14.22 8.42
C CYS A 123 6.28 -14.16 7.72
N PRO A 124 6.60 -15.15 6.85
CA PRO A 124 7.85 -15.17 6.12
C PRO A 124 7.90 -14.03 5.09
N PRO A 125 9.10 -13.55 4.71
CA PRO A 125 9.23 -12.66 3.57
C PRO A 125 8.64 -13.31 2.31
N GLU A 126 7.85 -12.57 1.56
CA GLU A 126 7.16 -13.08 0.38
C GLU A 126 7.17 -12.04 -0.74
N ARG A 127 7.36 -12.51 -1.98
CA ARG A 127 7.25 -11.67 -3.18
C ARG A 127 5.97 -11.98 -3.93
N VAL A 128 5.12 -10.98 -4.11
CA VAL A 128 3.85 -11.08 -4.83
C VAL A 128 3.91 -10.18 -6.07
N VAL A 129 3.77 -10.78 -7.24
CA VAL A 129 3.68 -10.05 -8.52
C VAL A 129 2.24 -10.16 -9.02
N ASN A 130 1.59 -9.02 -9.19
CA ASN A 130 0.23 -8.93 -9.73
C ASN A 130 0.13 -7.80 -10.78
N ASN A 131 -1.07 -7.56 -11.30
CA ASN A 131 -1.31 -6.51 -12.28
C ASN A 131 -1.14 -5.07 -11.76
N LYS A 132 -0.94 -4.90 -10.44
CA LYS A 132 -0.62 -3.62 -9.78
C LYS A 132 0.88 -3.41 -9.57
N GLY A 133 1.68 -4.46 -9.68
CA GLY A 133 3.14 -4.37 -9.57
C GLY A 133 3.80 -5.56 -8.91
N ASP A 134 5.06 -5.36 -8.54
CA ASP A 134 5.91 -6.30 -7.82
C ASP A 134 6.08 -5.82 -6.37
N PHE A 135 5.55 -6.61 -5.42
CA PHE A 135 5.53 -6.28 -3.99
C PHE A 135 6.39 -7.27 -3.22
N ARG A 136 7.35 -6.75 -2.44
CA ARG A 136 8.26 -7.55 -1.61
C ARG A 136 7.93 -7.32 -0.14
N TRP A 137 7.17 -8.24 0.43
CA TRP A 137 6.76 -8.19 1.83
C TRP A 137 7.90 -8.62 2.75
N PRO A 138 8.29 -7.80 3.74
CA PRO A 138 9.31 -8.18 4.70
C PRO A 138 8.76 -9.20 5.71
N ARG A 139 9.66 -9.85 6.44
CA ARG A 139 9.29 -10.65 7.62
C ARG A 139 8.50 -9.76 8.59
N THR A 140 7.28 -10.17 8.91
CA THR A 140 6.33 -9.33 9.67
C THR A 140 5.81 -10.11 10.86
N LEU A 141 5.74 -9.47 12.03
CA LEU A 141 5.24 -10.07 13.26
C LEU A 141 3.77 -10.46 13.14
N ALA A 142 3.41 -11.62 13.68
CA ALA A 142 2.03 -12.09 13.73
C ALA A 142 1.07 -11.07 14.37
N GLY A 143 -0.09 -10.88 13.77
CA GLY A 143 -1.10 -9.91 14.19
C GLY A 143 -0.90 -8.48 13.67
N ILE A 144 0.20 -8.18 12.98
CA ILE A 144 0.47 -6.85 12.40
C ILE A 144 0.05 -6.78 10.93
N THR A 145 -0.48 -5.62 10.53
CA THR A 145 -0.65 -5.27 9.12
C THR A 145 0.61 -4.59 8.59
N ALA A 146 1.25 -5.21 7.61
CA ALA A 146 2.36 -4.62 6.88
C ALA A 146 1.83 -3.68 5.78
N TYR A 147 2.58 -2.62 5.49
CA TYR A 147 2.29 -1.67 4.43
C TYR A 147 3.49 -1.52 3.51
N LEU A 148 3.23 -1.44 2.21
CA LEU A 148 4.24 -1.11 1.21
C LEU A 148 3.75 0.07 0.38
N GLN A 149 4.65 0.99 0.08
CA GLN A 149 4.36 2.06 -0.85
C GLN A 149 4.17 1.48 -2.26
N CYS A 150 3.11 1.87 -2.97
CA CYS A 150 2.95 1.46 -4.36
C CYS A 150 4.12 1.99 -5.20
N THR A 151 4.68 1.14 -6.06
CA THR A 151 5.78 1.51 -6.95
C THR A 151 5.34 2.64 -7.88
N ARG A 152 6.01 3.80 -7.80
CA ARG A 152 5.71 4.93 -8.68
C ARG A 152 6.42 4.70 -10.00
N ASN A 153 5.70 4.26 -11.05
CA ASN A 153 6.27 4.20 -12.40
C ASN A 153 6.71 5.61 -12.82
N THR A 154 8.02 5.81 -12.89
CA THR A 154 8.73 7.08 -13.15
C THR A 154 8.67 7.56 -14.60
N HIS A 155 7.78 7.00 -15.43
CA HIS A 155 7.69 7.35 -16.86
C HIS A 155 6.60 8.38 -17.19
N GLY A 156 5.94 8.94 -16.17
CA GLY A 156 5.03 10.07 -16.31
C GLY A 156 5.37 11.13 -15.28
N SER A 157 6.23 12.09 -15.64
CA SER A 157 6.41 13.34 -14.91
C SER A 157 5.09 14.13 -14.94
N GLY A 158 4.22 13.84 -13.97
CA GLY A 158 3.04 14.66 -13.70
C GLY A 158 3.49 16.02 -13.19
N ILE A 159 3.06 17.07 -13.89
CA ILE A 159 3.34 18.50 -13.62
C ILE A 159 2.62 19.00 -12.34
N TYR A 160 1.90 18.13 -11.62
CA TYR A 160 1.23 18.48 -10.37
C TYR A 160 1.97 17.87 -9.18
N PRO A 161 2.47 18.68 -8.23
CA PRO A 161 2.97 18.16 -6.96
C PRO A 161 1.80 17.48 -6.22
N GLY A 162 1.80 16.15 -6.22
CA GLY A 162 0.84 15.36 -5.45
C GLY A 162 0.96 15.70 -3.97
N ASN A 163 -0.19 15.92 -3.34
CA ASN A 163 -0.28 16.23 -1.92
C ASN A 163 0.37 15.09 -1.08
N PRO A 164 1.23 15.38 -0.09
CA PRO A 164 1.94 14.35 0.71
C PRO A 164 1.02 13.41 1.50
N GLN A 165 -0.27 13.74 1.61
CA GLN A 165 -1.27 13.04 2.41
C GLN A 165 -1.84 11.78 1.73
N ASP A 166 -1.57 11.57 0.44
CA ASP A 166 -2.18 10.48 -0.33
C ASP A 166 -1.13 9.47 -0.83
N GLU A 167 -0.27 9.05 0.08
CA GLU A 167 0.64 7.93 -0.13
C GLU A 167 -0.18 6.65 -0.38
N ARG A 168 -0.40 6.34 -1.66
CA ARG A 168 -1.03 5.09 -2.08
C ARG A 168 -0.17 3.92 -1.58
N LYS A 169 -0.70 3.17 -0.62
CA LYS A 169 -0.07 2.01 0.00
C LYS A 169 -0.87 0.76 -0.32
N ALA A 170 -0.17 -0.32 -0.63
CA ALA A 170 -0.69 -1.66 -0.52
C ALA A 170 -0.53 -2.15 0.93
N TRP A 171 -1.40 -3.02 1.39
CA TRP A 171 -1.29 -3.60 2.72
C TRP A 171 -1.60 -5.09 2.74
N ARG A 172 -0.98 -5.80 3.69
CA ARG A 172 -1.25 -7.20 3.98
C ARG A 172 -1.28 -7.45 5.47
N ARG A 173 -2.20 -8.30 5.92
CA ARG A 173 -2.31 -8.70 7.32
C ARG A 173 -1.54 -10.00 7.55
N CYS A 174 -0.62 -9.97 8.49
CA CYS A 174 -0.07 -11.18 9.07
C CYS A 174 -1.02 -11.66 10.17
N ASP A 175 -1.58 -12.85 10.04
CA ASP A 175 -2.49 -13.40 11.03
C ASP A 175 -1.76 -13.76 12.35
N ARG A 176 -2.49 -14.25 13.36
CA ARG A 176 -1.87 -14.65 14.63
C ARG A 176 -1.06 -15.96 14.55
N GLY A 177 -1.27 -16.76 13.51
CA GLY A 177 -0.57 -18.02 13.27
C GLY A 177 0.75 -17.86 12.52
N GLY A 178 1.07 -16.65 12.03
CA GLY A 178 2.26 -16.41 11.21
C GLY A 178 2.05 -16.69 9.73
N PHE A 179 0.80 -16.65 9.25
CA PHE A 179 0.46 -16.79 7.84
C PHE A 179 -0.09 -15.49 7.27
N TRP A 180 0.28 -15.19 6.02
CA TRP A 180 -0.29 -14.05 5.32
C TRP A 180 -1.75 -14.33 4.99
N ALA A 181 -2.64 -13.43 5.42
CA ALA A 181 -4.08 -13.53 5.21
C ALA A 181 -4.53 -12.39 4.26
N ASP A 182 -5.34 -11.46 4.78
CA ASP A 182 -5.94 -10.37 4.00
C ASP A 182 -4.92 -9.51 3.25
N ASP A 183 -5.28 -9.07 2.04
CA ASP A 183 -4.49 -8.17 1.21
C ASP A 183 -5.33 -7.09 0.52
N ASP A 184 -4.71 -5.97 0.19
CA ASP A 184 -5.33 -4.89 -0.59
C ASP A 184 -4.29 -4.13 -1.41
N TYR A 185 -4.52 -4.15 -2.72
CA TYR A 185 -3.73 -3.44 -3.72
C TYR A 185 -4.56 -2.40 -4.49
N SER A 186 -5.80 -2.15 -4.08
CA SER A 186 -6.77 -1.33 -4.82
C SER A 186 -6.31 0.11 -5.04
N ARG A 187 -5.56 0.66 -4.08
CA ARG A 187 -5.00 2.02 -4.16
C ARG A 187 -3.81 2.12 -5.11
N CYS A 188 -3.19 1.00 -5.51
CA CYS A 188 -2.09 1.00 -6.45
C CYS A 188 -2.58 1.14 -7.91
N GLN A 189 -1.78 1.83 -8.72
CA GLN A 189 -2.00 1.92 -10.16
C GLN A 189 -1.70 0.57 -10.82
N TYR A 190 -2.26 0.34 -12.00
CA TYR A 190 -1.85 -0.81 -12.82
C TYR A 190 -0.40 -0.63 -13.27
N ALA A 191 0.35 -1.73 -13.26
CA ALA A 191 1.76 -1.73 -13.64
C ALA A 191 1.95 -1.48 -15.14
N ASN A 192 1.01 -1.98 -15.95
CA ASN A 192 0.98 -1.77 -17.40
C ASN A 192 0.37 -0.41 -17.75
N ASP A 193 1.04 0.34 -18.62
CA ASP A 193 0.64 1.68 -19.02
C ASP A 193 -0.69 1.70 -19.80
N VAL A 194 -0.92 0.73 -20.67
CA VAL A 194 -2.17 0.61 -21.45
C VAL A 194 -3.33 0.32 -20.50
N THR A 195 -3.18 -0.68 -19.63
CA THR A 195 -4.19 -1.04 -18.62
C THR A 195 -4.53 0.12 -17.70
N ARG A 196 -3.52 0.89 -17.31
CA ARG A 196 -3.69 2.08 -16.47
C ARG A 196 -4.52 3.15 -17.17
N VAL A 197 -4.24 3.42 -18.44
CA VAL A 197 -5.01 4.38 -19.24
C VAL A 197 -6.44 3.89 -19.45
N LEU A 198 -6.64 2.63 -19.84
CA LEU A 198 -7.98 2.04 -20.01
C LEU A 198 -8.81 2.09 -18.71
N TYR A 199 -8.17 1.88 -17.56
CA TYR A 199 -8.82 2.04 -16.26
C TYR A 199 -9.28 3.48 -16.00
N MET A 200 -8.44 4.48 -16.32
CA MET A 200 -8.80 5.89 -16.18
C MET A 200 -9.96 6.27 -17.12
N PHE A 201 -9.92 5.79 -18.37
CA PHE A 201 -11.02 5.98 -19.32
C PHE A 201 -12.32 5.36 -18.80
N ASN A 202 -12.26 4.13 -18.26
CA ASN A 202 -13.42 3.44 -17.75
C ASN A 202 -14.06 4.13 -16.52
N GLN A 203 -13.29 4.90 -15.75
CA GLN A 203 -13.80 5.70 -14.63
C GLN A 203 -14.34 7.07 -15.03
N MET A 204 -14.11 7.52 -16.27
CA MET A 204 -14.57 8.83 -16.71
C MET A 204 -16.12 8.89 -16.76
N PRO A 205 -16.76 9.91 -16.16
CA PRO A 205 -18.21 10.04 -16.22
C PRO A 205 -18.67 10.38 -17.65
N LEU A 206 -19.66 9.63 -18.15
CA LEU A 206 -20.21 9.80 -19.48
C LEU A 206 -21.57 10.50 -19.46
N ASN A 207 -21.81 11.33 -20.47
CA ASN A 207 -23.05 12.04 -20.73
C ASN A 207 -23.29 12.12 -22.25
N LEU A 208 -24.46 12.61 -22.66
CA LEU A 208 -24.84 12.66 -24.08
C LEU A 208 -23.87 13.49 -24.94
N THR A 209 -23.23 14.50 -24.34
CA THR A 209 -22.35 15.43 -25.04
C THR A 209 -20.93 14.88 -25.22
N ASN A 210 -20.40 14.11 -24.26
CA ASN A 210 -19.03 13.60 -24.30
C ASN A 210 -18.92 12.16 -24.81
N ALA A 211 -20.00 11.36 -24.79
CA ALA A 211 -19.94 9.93 -25.08
C ALA A 211 -19.31 9.58 -26.43
N VAL A 212 -19.69 10.27 -27.50
CA VAL A 212 -19.14 10.03 -28.85
C VAL A 212 -17.67 10.40 -28.96
N ALA A 213 -17.27 11.52 -28.35
CA ALA A 213 -15.87 11.97 -28.35
C ALA A 213 -14.98 11.00 -27.55
N THR A 214 -15.43 10.56 -26.38
CA THR A 214 -14.71 9.59 -25.55
C THR A 214 -14.64 8.22 -26.21
N ALA A 215 -15.70 7.77 -26.90
CA ALA A 215 -15.69 6.52 -27.67
C ALA A 215 -14.64 6.55 -28.80
N ARG A 216 -14.52 7.67 -29.52
CA ARG A 216 -13.48 7.84 -30.54
C ARG A 216 -12.08 7.82 -29.96
N GLN A 217 -11.89 8.37 -28.76
CA GLN A 217 -10.60 8.30 -28.07
C GLN A 217 -10.25 6.86 -27.65
N LEU A 218 -11.25 6.07 -27.23
CA LEU A 218 -11.04 4.66 -26.90
C LEU A 218 -10.54 3.85 -28.11
N LEU A 219 -11.00 4.19 -29.31
CA LEU A 219 -10.59 3.48 -30.54
C LEU A 219 -9.07 3.43 -30.67
N ALA A 220 -8.34 4.50 -30.33
CA ALA A 220 -6.89 4.57 -30.41
C ALA A 220 -6.17 3.47 -29.60
N TYR A 221 -6.78 2.99 -28.51
CA TYR A 221 -6.25 1.91 -27.67
C TYR A 221 -6.73 0.52 -28.10
N THR A 222 -7.68 0.44 -29.02
CA THR A 222 -8.28 -0.82 -29.51
C THR A 222 -7.89 -1.17 -30.96
N VAL A 223 -7.12 -0.31 -31.64
CA VAL A 223 -6.70 -0.50 -33.03
C VAL A 223 -5.83 -1.74 -33.20
N GLU A 224 -4.94 -2.00 -32.25
CA GLU A 224 -3.95 -3.09 -32.31
C GLU A 224 -4.17 -4.08 -31.16
N ALA A 225 -4.61 -5.29 -31.49
CA ALA A 225 -4.81 -6.37 -30.51
C ALA A 225 -3.52 -6.72 -29.75
N ALA A 226 -2.36 -6.53 -30.37
CA ALA A 226 -1.06 -6.78 -29.75
C ALA A 226 -0.78 -5.91 -28.51
N ASN A 227 -1.48 -4.77 -28.35
CA ASN A 227 -1.33 -3.90 -27.18
C ASN A 227 -2.11 -4.39 -25.96
N PHE A 228 -3.04 -5.34 -26.14
CA PHE A 228 -3.74 -6.01 -25.04
C PHE A 228 -2.80 -7.05 -24.43
N SER A 229 -2.24 -6.70 -23.29
CA SER A 229 -1.21 -7.50 -22.62
C SER A 229 -1.65 -7.93 -21.21
N ASP A 230 -2.70 -7.31 -20.68
CA ASP A 230 -3.38 -7.71 -19.45
C ASP A 230 -4.83 -8.11 -19.76
N LYS A 231 -5.34 -9.16 -19.08
CA LYS A 231 -6.76 -9.54 -19.15
C LYS A 231 -7.70 -8.37 -18.78
N MET A 232 -7.24 -7.46 -17.92
CA MET A 232 -7.99 -6.27 -17.51
C MET A 232 -8.23 -5.30 -18.66
N ASP A 233 -7.35 -5.28 -19.68
CA ASP A 233 -7.52 -4.43 -20.86
C ASP A 233 -8.83 -4.75 -21.57
N VAL A 234 -9.10 -6.04 -21.77
CA VAL A 234 -10.33 -6.54 -22.40
C VAL A 234 -11.55 -6.24 -21.52
N ILE A 235 -11.44 -6.45 -20.21
CA ILE A 235 -12.53 -6.18 -19.25
C ILE A 235 -12.93 -4.70 -19.30
N PHE A 236 -11.97 -3.77 -19.24
CA PHE A 236 -12.27 -2.35 -19.27
C PHE A 236 -12.85 -1.90 -20.61
N VAL A 237 -12.31 -2.39 -21.72
CA VAL A 237 -12.88 -2.09 -23.05
C VAL A 237 -14.32 -2.60 -23.15
N ALA A 238 -14.62 -3.79 -22.64
CA ALA A 238 -15.98 -4.32 -22.62
C ALA A 238 -16.95 -3.47 -21.80
N GLU A 239 -16.56 -3.09 -20.58
CA GLU A 239 -17.37 -2.24 -19.71
C GLU A 239 -17.62 -0.86 -20.33
N MET A 240 -16.61 -0.27 -20.97
CA MET A 240 -16.75 1.02 -21.64
C MET A 240 -17.68 0.95 -22.84
N ILE A 241 -17.58 -0.09 -23.66
CA ILE A 241 -18.49 -0.32 -24.79
C ILE A 241 -19.94 -0.43 -24.30
N GLU A 242 -20.18 -1.14 -23.21
CA GLU A 242 -21.52 -1.23 -22.61
C GLU A 242 -22.02 0.15 -22.15
N LYS A 243 -21.15 0.96 -21.51
CA LYS A 243 -21.48 2.32 -21.08
C LYS A 243 -21.82 3.23 -22.27
N PHE A 244 -21.06 3.17 -23.37
CA PHE A 244 -21.35 3.96 -24.57
C PHE A 244 -22.67 3.58 -25.23
N GLY A 245 -23.03 2.29 -25.24
CA GLY A 245 -24.30 1.81 -25.78
C GLY A 245 -25.54 2.41 -25.10
N ARG A 246 -25.42 2.97 -23.90
CA ARG A 246 -26.52 3.70 -23.22
C ARG A 246 -26.81 5.07 -23.84
N PHE A 247 -25.89 5.61 -24.63
CA PHE A 247 -25.99 6.95 -25.23
C PHE A 247 -26.29 6.92 -26.73
N THR A 248 -26.26 5.74 -27.37
CA THR A 248 -26.64 5.59 -28.78
C THR A 248 -28.17 5.61 -28.90
N LYS A 249 -28.72 6.67 -29.49
CA LYS A 249 -30.17 6.86 -29.70
C LYS A 249 -30.70 6.24 -31.00
N GLU A 250 -29.87 5.56 -31.80
CA GLU A 250 -30.28 5.07 -33.12
C GLU A 250 -30.64 3.58 -33.10
N GLU A 251 -31.70 3.23 -33.84
CA GLU A 251 -32.28 1.87 -33.87
C GLU A 251 -31.32 0.78 -34.37
N LYS A 252 -30.16 1.11 -34.94
CA LYS A 252 -29.05 0.19 -35.23
C LYS A 252 -27.73 0.96 -35.28
N SER A 253 -26.78 0.68 -34.40
CA SER A 253 -25.39 1.15 -34.52
C SER A 253 -24.46 -0.03 -34.82
N LYS A 254 -23.59 0.15 -35.82
CA LYS A 254 -22.57 -0.81 -36.24
C LYS A 254 -21.22 -0.10 -36.19
N GLU A 255 -20.36 -0.52 -35.28
CA GLU A 255 -18.98 -0.02 -35.19
C GLU A 255 -18.02 -1.19 -35.40
N TYR A 256 -17.06 -1.02 -36.32
CA TYR A 256 -16.06 -2.04 -36.63
C TYR A 256 -14.67 -1.44 -36.49
N SER A 257 -13.85 -2.01 -35.62
CA SER A 257 -12.40 -1.86 -35.62
C SER A 257 -11.76 -3.14 -36.20
N PRO A 258 -10.45 -3.13 -36.52
CA PRO A 258 -9.77 -4.31 -37.05
C PRO A 258 -9.88 -5.56 -36.15
N ASN A 259 -10.06 -5.36 -34.83
CA ASN A 259 -10.08 -6.43 -33.83
C ASN A 259 -11.39 -6.50 -33.02
N ILE A 260 -12.28 -5.51 -33.15
CA ILE A 260 -13.54 -5.43 -32.40
C ILE A 260 -14.67 -5.17 -33.38
N ALA A 261 -15.66 -6.06 -33.43
CA ALA A 261 -16.91 -5.82 -34.16
C ALA A 261 -18.06 -5.75 -33.17
N LEU A 262 -18.78 -4.61 -33.17
CA LEU A 262 -19.90 -4.37 -32.27
C LEU A 262 -21.18 -4.12 -33.07
N GLU A 263 -22.25 -4.80 -32.66
CA GLU A 263 -23.58 -4.55 -33.17
C GLU A 263 -24.59 -4.50 -32.01
N ALA A 264 -25.28 -3.36 -31.86
CA ALA A 264 -26.26 -3.14 -30.80
C ALA A 264 -27.69 -3.29 -31.34
N TYR A 265 -28.55 -3.98 -30.58
CA TYR A 265 -29.94 -4.22 -30.94
C TYR A 265 -30.92 -3.87 -29.82
N VAL A 266 -32.08 -3.36 -30.23
CA VAL A 266 -33.22 -3.08 -29.36
C VAL A 266 -34.29 -4.17 -29.57
N ILE A 267 -34.44 -5.08 -28.60
CA ILE A 267 -35.27 -6.30 -28.58
C ILE A 267 -36.40 -6.25 -27.52
N LYS A 268 -37.67 -6.38 -27.88
CA LYS A 268 -38.77 -6.40 -26.89
C LYS A 268 -38.91 -7.73 -26.17
N ALA A 269 -38.89 -7.67 -24.84
CA ALA A 269 -39.04 -8.85 -23.99
C ALA A 269 -40.34 -9.62 -24.29
N THR A 270 -41.44 -8.94 -24.61
CA THR A 270 -42.75 -9.59 -24.84
C THR A 270 -42.94 -10.18 -26.24
N GLY A 271 -41.92 -10.18 -27.10
CA GLY A 271 -41.98 -10.77 -28.45
C GLY A 271 -40.69 -11.48 -28.88
N PHE A 272 -39.73 -11.65 -27.96
CA PHE A 272 -38.44 -12.22 -28.29
C PHE A 272 -38.50 -13.74 -28.38
N THR A 273 -38.30 -14.26 -29.60
CA THR A 273 -38.28 -15.71 -29.86
C THR A 273 -36.86 -16.26 -30.11
N GLY A 274 -35.86 -15.37 -30.23
CA GLY A 274 -34.45 -15.74 -30.38
C GLY A 274 -33.63 -14.74 -31.19
N MET A 275 -32.31 -14.84 -31.08
CA MET A 275 -31.35 -14.11 -31.90
C MET A 275 -30.29 -15.08 -32.43
N THR A 276 -29.94 -14.94 -33.72
CA THR A 276 -28.84 -15.70 -34.33
C THR A 276 -27.75 -14.73 -34.76
N CYS A 277 -26.55 -14.86 -34.19
CA CYS A 277 -25.41 -14.00 -34.51
C CYS A 277 -24.35 -14.79 -35.28
N THR A 278 -23.87 -14.21 -36.38
CA THR A 278 -22.83 -14.76 -37.23
C THR A 278 -21.66 -13.78 -37.28
N VAL A 279 -20.44 -14.30 -37.15
CA VAL A 279 -19.21 -13.52 -37.32
C VAL A 279 -18.46 -14.05 -38.54
N PHE A 280 -17.99 -13.13 -39.38
CA PHE A 280 -17.20 -13.41 -40.56
C PHE A 280 -15.90 -12.62 -40.46
N GLN A 281 -14.77 -13.29 -40.68
CA GLN A 281 -13.49 -12.63 -40.86
C GLN A 281 -13.09 -12.81 -42.31
N LYS A 282 -12.94 -11.70 -43.04
CA LYS A 282 -12.38 -11.75 -44.39
C LYS A 282 -10.87 -11.94 -44.26
N VAL A 283 -10.36 -13.07 -44.73
CA VAL A 283 -8.92 -13.35 -44.79
C VAL A 283 -8.49 -13.23 -46.25
N ALA A 284 -7.45 -12.45 -46.54
CA ALA A 284 -6.95 -12.25 -47.89
C ALA A 284 -6.47 -13.59 -48.49
N ALA A 285 -6.65 -13.77 -49.80
CA ALA A 285 -6.36 -15.02 -50.50
C ALA A 285 -4.86 -15.40 -50.55
N SER A 286 -3.95 -14.52 -50.08
CA SER A 286 -2.51 -14.79 -49.99
C SER A 286 -2.13 -15.80 -48.91
N ASP A 287 -2.97 -16.02 -47.89
CA ASP A 287 -2.67 -16.94 -46.77
C ASP A 287 -3.08 -18.40 -47.03
N ARG A 288 -3.54 -18.73 -48.26
CA ARG A 288 -3.92 -20.11 -48.62
C ARG A 288 -2.80 -20.91 -49.28
N THR A 289 -1.63 -20.33 -49.55
CA THR A 289 -0.51 -21.03 -50.17
C THR A 289 0.84 -20.58 -49.60
N GLY A 290 1.52 -21.49 -48.88
CA GLY A 290 2.98 -21.53 -48.88
C GLY A 290 3.71 -21.13 -47.59
N LEU A 291 4.57 -22.04 -47.14
CA LEU A 291 5.58 -21.93 -46.11
C LEU A 291 6.51 -20.70 -46.27
N SER A 292 6.85 -20.09 -45.13
CA SER A 292 8.11 -19.37 -44.76
C SER A 292 8.79 -18.46 -45.80
N ASP A 293 8.85 -17.15 -45.52
CA ASP A 293 10.15 -16.48 -45.34
C ASP A 293 10.05 -15.14 -44.59
N TYR A 294 11.12 -14.83 -43.87
CA TYR A 294 11.32 -13.66 -43.01
C TYR A 294 11.44 -12.36 -43.82
N GLY A 295 10.75 -11.31 -43.37
CA GLY A 295 11.21 -9.93 -43.53
C GLY A 295 10.81 -9.18 -44.81
N ARG A 296 9.67 -8.49 -44.75
CA ARG A 296 9.53 -7.15 -45.35
C ARG A 296 8.38 -6.38 -44.69
N ARG A 297 8.72 -5.22 -44.14
CA ARG A 297 7.76 -4.19 -43.71
C ARG A 297 7.03 -3.70 -44.95
N ASP A 298 5.71 -3.84 -44.96
CA ASP A 298 4.85 -3.12 -45.89
C ASP A 298 4.31 -1.88 -45.16
N PRO A 299 4.56 -0.65 -45.66
CA PRO A 299 4.28 0.60 -44.96
C PRO A 299 2.88 1.19 -45.25
N ASP A 300 1.89 0.37 -45.58
CA ASP A 300 0.50 0.83 -45.71
C ASP A 300 -0.45 -0.14 -45.01
N GLY A 301 -1.17 0.40 -44.02
CA GLY A 301 -2.17 -0.32 -43.23
C GLY A 301 -3.32 -0.78 -44.14
N ASN A 302 -3.24 -2.02 -44.60
CA ASN A 302 -4.26 -2.60 -45.45
C ASN A 302 -5.57 -2.82 -44.63
N LEU A 303 -6.65 -2.18 -45.11
CA LEU A 303 -8.04 -2.24 -44.62
C LEU A 303 -8.70 -3.64 -44.72
N ASP A 304 -7.95 -4.71 -44.97
CA ASP A 304 -8.50 -6.00 -45.39
C ASP A 304 -8.80 -7.01 -44.28
N LYS A 305 -8.50 -6.69 -43.01
CA LYS A 305 -8.93 -7.49 -41.84
C LYS A 305 -10.20 -6.92 -41.22
N GLN A 306 -11.29 -6.86 -41.98
CA GLN A 306 -12.56 -6.40 -41.46
C GLN A 306 -13.35 -7.57 -40.85
N LEU A 307 -13.50 -7.58 -39.52
CA LEU A 307 -14.46 -8.44 -38.83
C LEU A 307 -15.88 -7.94 -39.14
N SER A 308 -16.70 -8.79 -39.75
CA SER A 308 -18.12 -8.53 -39.97
C SER A 308 -18.93 -9.34 -38.97
N PHE A 309 -19.56 -8.64 -38.03
CA PHE A 309 -20.48 -9.24 -37.07
C PHE A 309 -21.91 -8.87 -37.45
N LYS A 310 -22.78 -9.89 -37.59
CA LYS A 310 -24.18 -9.72 -37.98
C LYS A 310 -25.09 -10.59 -37.13
N CYS A 311 -26.01 -9.99 -36.40
CA CYS A 311 -27.10 -10.69 -35.73
C CYS A 311 -28.43 -10.51 -36.47
N ASN A 312 -29.15 -11.60 -36.71
CA ASN A 312 -30.54 -11.55 -37.14
C ASN A 312 -31.44 -11.83 -35.92
N VAL A 313 -32.36 -10.91 -35.64
CA VAL A 313 -33.37 -11.03 -34.57
C VAL A 313 -34.69 -11.45 -35.22
N SER A 314 -35.30 -12.51 -34.71
CA SER A 314 -36.60 -12.98 -35.17
C SER A 314 -37.71 -12.07 -34.61
N ASN A 315 -38.20 -11.16 -35.47
CA ASN A 315 -39.17 -10.07 -35.22
C ASN A 315 -38.68 -8.88 -34.36
N THR A 316 -38.75 -7.71 -34.97
CA THR A 316 -38.47 -6.39 -34.39
C THR A 316 -39.67 -5.85 -33.62
N PHE A 317 -39.42 -5.19 -32.48
CA PHE A 317 -40.08 -3.97 -31.97
C PHE A 317 -39.80 -3.82 -30.46
N SER A 318 -38.65 -3.24 -30.07
CA SER A 318 -38.28 -2.47 -28.84
C SER A 318 -38.06 -3.05 -27.40
N SER A 319 -36.79 -3.33 -26.98
CA SER A 319 -36.10 -2.94 -25.70
C SER A 319 -34.57 -3.32 -25.67
N LEU A 320 -33.64 -2.47 -25.22
CA LEU A 320 -32.17 -2.65 -25.43
C LEU A 320 -31.56 -3.96 -24.85
N ALA A 321 -30.80 -4.69 -25.68
CA ALA A 321 -29.89 -5.77 -25.24
C ALA A 321 -28.54 -5.68 -25.98
N LEU A 322 -27.46 -5.41 -25.24
CA LEU A 322 -26.08 -5.36 -25.74
C LEU A 322 -25.42 -6.72 -25.50
N LYS A 323 -24.83 -7.33 -26.53
CA LYS A 323 -24.06 -8.57 -26.41
C LYS A 323 -22.72 -8.43 -27.13
N GLY A 324 -21.65 -8.25 -26.37
CA GLY A 324 -20.28 -8.25 -26.88
C GLY A 324 -19.69 -9.66 -26.95
N LYS A 325 -18.97 -9.97 -28.03
CA LYS A 325 -18.03 -11.09 -28.08
C LYS A 325 -16.64 -10.54 -28.43
N PHE A 326 -15.69 -10.76 -27.53
CA PHE A 326 -14.28 -10.42 -27.69
C PHE A 326 -13.51 -11.66 -28.13
N TRP A 327 -12.53 -11.50 -29.02
CA TRP A 327 -11.60 -12.55 -29.43
C TRP A 327 -10.17 -12.12 -29.11
#